data_AF-A0A5Q4ZYF1-F1
#
_entry.id   AF-A0A5Q4ZYF1-F1
#
_cell.length_a   1.000
_cell.length_b   1.000
_cell.length_c   1.000
_cell.angle_alpha   90.00
_cell.angle_beta   90.00
_cell.angle_gamma   90.00
#
_symmetry.space_group_name_H-M   'P 1'
#
loop_
_entity.id
_entity.type
_entity.pdbx_description
1 polymer ?
#
loop_
_entity_poly.entity_id
_entity_poly.type
_entity_poly.pdbx_seq_one_letter_code
_entity_poly.pdbx_strand_id
1 'polypeptide(L)'
;MTQKEAFDLVLYKFIDAYVDLYGEINTVILTNQFHMHRTKASKVFTQYKEHELNGNNLRFDEGKAKYVKTATFKKNFLLDDSSLFFLNSVEVVHGRPKVTVK
;
A
#
# COMPACT_ATOMS: atom_id res chain seq x y z
N MET A 1 -16.34 3.20 13.83
CA MET A 1 -15.43 3.45 12.71
C MET A 1 -15.80 4.77 12.06
N THR A 2 -14.88 5.73 12.04
CA THR A 2 -15.04 7.04 11.39
C THR A 2 -14.72 6.96 9.91
N GLN A 3 -15.11 7.97 9.12
CA GLN A 3 -14.73 8.03 7.68
C GLN A 3 -13.21 8.01 7.48
N LYS A 4 -12.47 8.63 8.39
CA LYS A 4 -11.00 8.64 8.36
C LYS A 4 -10.44 7.22 8.56
N GLU A 5 -10.94 6.52 9.58
CA GLU A 5 -10.51 5.13 9.86
C GLU A 5 -10.87 4.19 8.70
N ALA A 6 -12.04 4.36 8.10
CA ALA A 6 -12.45 3.59 6.92
C ALA A 6 -11.53 3.84 5.73
N PHE A 7 -11.13 5.10 5.49
CA PHE A 7 -10.20 5.43 4.43
C PHE A 7 -8.79 4.90 4.70
N ASP A 8 -8.30 5.00 5.93
CA ASP A 8 -6.99 4.44 6.30
C ASP A 8 -6.97 2.90 6.10
N LEU A 9 -8.09 2.21 6.39
CA LEU A 9 -8.23 0.78 6.10
C LEU A 9 -8.16 0.48 4.59
N VAL A 10 -8.78 1.30 3.73
CA VAL A 10 -8.65 1.16 2.27
C VAL A 10 -7.20 1.28 1.82
N LEU A 11 -6.43 2.19 2.43
CA LEU A 11 -5.01 2.35 2.13
C LEU A 11 -4.20 1.12 2.57
N TYR A 12 -4.53 0.51 3.72
CA TYR A 12 -3.86 -0.73 4.14
C TYR A 12 -4.18 -1.90 3.21
N LYS A 13 -5.45 -2.06 2.79
CA LYS A 13 -5.85 -3.05 1.78
C LYS A 13 -5.12 -2.82 0.45
N PHE A 14 -4.95 -1.57 0.06
CA PHE A 14 -4.17 -1.22 -1.12
C PHE A 14 -2.70 -1.61 -0.99
N ILE A 15 -2.06 -1.33 0.15
CA ILE A 15 -0.66 -1.72 0.39
C ILE A 15 -0.52 -3.25 0.27
N ASP A 16 -1.42 -4.01 0.91
CA ASP A 16 -1.44 -5.47 0.80
C ASP A 16 -1.54 -5.94 -0.65
N ALA A 17 -2.54 -5.44 -1.39
CA ALA A 17 -2.79 -5.83 -2.77
C ALA A 17 -1.61 -5.48 -3.69
N TYR A 18 -1.02 -4.30 -3.51
CA TYR A 18 0.07 -3.82 -4.33
C TYR A 18 1.36 -4.60 -4.08
N VAL A 19 1.71 -4.81 -2.81
CA VAL A 19 2.90 -5.60 -2.44
C VAL A 19 2.73 -7.04 -2.89
N ASP A 20 1.53 -7.60 -2.76
CA ASP A 20 1.28 -8.98 -3.16
C ASP A 20 1.58 -9.24 -4.64
N LEU A 21 1.14 -8.33 -5.52
CA LEU A 21 1.28 -8.45 -6.97
C LEU A 21 2.63 -7.95 -7.50
N TYR A 22 3.15 -6.84 -6.96
CA TYR A 22 4.35 -6.18 -7.50
C TYR A 22 5.61 -6.43 -6.68
N GLY A 23 5.49 -7.00 -5.49
CA GLY A 23 6.63 -7.37 -4.64
C GLY A 23 7.36 -6.20 -3.98
N GLU A 24 6.99 -4.95 -4.26
CA GLU A 24 7.62 -3.77 -3.67
C GLU A 24 6.66 -2.59 -3.59
N ILE A 25 6.93 -1.66 -2.66
CA ILE A 25 6.14 -0.44 -2.49
C ILE A 25 6.98 0.69 -1.89
N ASN A 26 6.59 1.93 -2.17
CA ASN A 26 7.05 3.11 -1.47
C ASN A 26 5.90 4.13 -1.33
N THR A 27 6.15 5.20 -0.59
CA THR A 27 5.14 6.24 -0.32
C THR A 27 4.71 7.00 -1.58
N VAL A 28 5.55 7.04 -2.63
CA VAL A 28 5.22 7.71 -3.90
C VAL A 28 4.05 7.01 -4.61
N ILE A 29 3.97 5.69 -4.53
CA ILE A 29 2.84 4.93 -5.11
C ILE A 29 1.53 5.37 -4.46
N LEU A 30 1.48 5.49 -3.13
CA LEU A 30 0.30 5.95 -2.39
C LEU A 30 -0.07 7.39 -2.74
N THR A 31 0.91 8.30 -2.81
CA THR A 31 0.63 9.71 -3.16
C THR A 31 0.06 9.84 -4.56
N ASN A 32 0.60 9.08 -5.52
CA ASN A 32 0.17 9.15 -6.92
C ASN A 32 -1.19 8.50 -7.12
N GLN A 33 -1.44 7.35 -6.47
CA GLN A 33 -2.69 6.61 -6.60
C GLN A 33 -3.89 7.32 -5.96
N PHE A 34 -3.71 7.88 -4.76
CA PHE A 34 -4.81 8.48 -3.99
C PHE A 34 -4.81 10.01 -4.00
N HIS A 35 -3.96 10.62 -4.84
CA HIS A 35 -3.81 12.07 -4.96
C HIS A 35 -3.68 12.78 -3.60
N MET A 36 -2.87 12.19 -2.71
CA MET A 36 -2.75 12.66 -1.34
C MET A 36 -1.38 13.27 -1.03
N HIS A 37 -1.35 14.13 -0.01
CA HIS A 37 -0.13 14.76 0.44
C HIS A 37 0.87 13.72 1.01
N ARG A 38 2.16 13.92 0.72
CA ARG A 38 3.24 13.01 1.13
C ARG A 38 3.26 12.73 2.63
N THR A 39 3.00 13.74 3.47
CA THR A 39 2.99 13.55 4.94
C THR A 39 1.91 12.56 5.39
N LYS A 40 0.73 12.56 4.74
CA LYS A 40 -0.33 11.59 5.02
C LYS A 40 0.08 10.20 4.56
N ALA A 41 0.59 10.07 3.34
CA ALA A 41 1.06 8.78 2.81
C ALA A 41 2.17 8.17 3.69
N SER A 42 3.16 8.97 4.10
CA SER A 42 4.21 8.53 5.03
C SER A 42 3.63 8.09 6.37
N LYS A 43 2.70 8.85 6.95
CA LYS A 43 2.08 8.49 8.23
C LYS A 43 1.34 7.15 8.15
N VAL A 44 0.48 6.99 7.15
CA VAL A 44 -0.28 5.75 6.92
C VAL A 44 0.67 4.57 6.68
N PHE A 45 1.71 4.76 5.86
CA PHE A 45 2.67 3.70 5.58
C PHE A 45 3.48 3.30 6.82
N THR A 46 3.86 4.25 7.67
CA THR A 46 4.48 3.96 8.98
C THR A 46 3.52 3.15 9.86
N GLN A 47 2.26 3.58 9.98
CA GLN A 47 1.25 2.87 10.77
C GLN A 47 0.99 1.45 10.24
N TYR A 48 0.97 1.26 8.91
CA TYR A 48 0.89 -0.08 8.32
C TYR A 48 2.05 -0.97 8.74
N LYS A 49 3.30 -0.48 8.66
CA LYS A 49 4.48 -1.28 9.02
C LYS A 49 4.56 -1.61 10.51
N GLU A 50 4.18 -0.66 11.35
CA GLU A 50 4.21 -0.78 12.81
C GLU A 50 3.02 -1.56 13.36
N HIS A 51 2.03 -1.87 12.52
CA HIS A 51 0.90 -2.71 12.91
C HIS A 51 1.39 -4.10 13.32
N GLU A 52 0.87 -4.63 14.43
CA GLU A 52 1.31 -5.90 15.04
C GLU A 52 1.28 -7.09 14.06
N LEU A 53 0.32 -7.08 13.14
CA LEU A 53 0.17 -8.12 12.10
C LEU A 53 1.27 -8.09 11.03
N ASN A 54 1.97 -6.96 10.86
CA ASN A 54 2.81 -6.67 9.69
C ASN A 54 4.32 -6.67 9.98
N GLY A 55 4.74 -6.96 11.21
CA GLY A 55 6.14 -6.74 11.65
C GLY A 55 7.22 -7.34 10.73
N ASN A 56 6.90 -8.42 10.00
CA ASN A 56 7.82 -9.09 9.07
C ASN A 56 7.38 -9.08 7.60
N ASN A 57 6.35 -8.33 7.21
CA ASN A 57 5.83 -8.34 5.83
C ASN A 57 6.75 -7.64 4.82
N LEU A 58 7.51 -6.64 5.28
CA LEU A 58 8.29 -5.76 4.43
C LEU A 58 9.70 -5.57 4.97
N ARG A 59 10.68 -5.56 4.08
CA ARG A 59 12.07 -5.16 4.39
C ARG A 59 12.43 -3.93 3.57
N PHE A 60 13.13 -2.96 4.16
CA PHE A 60 13.67 -1.86 3.38
C PHE A 60 14.87 -2.34 2.54
N ASP A 61 14.88 -1.98 1.27
CA ASP A 61 16.00 -2.19 0.34
C ASP A 61 16.61 -0.83 0.00
N GLU A 62 17.80 -0.57 0.54
CA GLU A 62 18.52 0.69 0.36
C GLU A 62 18.90 0.94 -1.11
N GLY A 63 19.26 -0.11 -1.85
CA GLY A 63 19.66 -0.01 -3.26
C GLY A 63 18.52 0.44 -4.16
N LYS A 64 17.27 0.16 -3.77
CA LYS A 64 16.06 0.57 -4.50
C LYS A 64 15.35 1.78 -3.89
N ALA A 65 15.70 2.17 -2.66
CA ALA A 65 14.92 3.11 -1.85
C ALA A 65 13.43 2.75 -1.76
N LYS A 66 13.13 1.45 -1.61
CA LYS A 66 11.77 0.89 -1.54
C LYS A 66 11.66 -0.18 -0.45
N TYR A 67 10.44 -0.47 -0.04
CA TYR A 67 10.15 -1.64 0.79
C TYR A 67 9.80 -2.82 -0.10
N VAL A 68 10.46 -3.96 0.12
CA VAL A 68 10.28 -5.19 -0.66
C VAL A 68 9.52 -6.22 0.16
N LYS A 69 8.69 -7.01 -0.52
CA LYS A 69 7.94 -8.15 0.00
C LYS A 69 8.92 -9.17 0.58
N THR A 70 8.66 -9.63 1.80
CA THR A 70 9.42 -10.74 2.40
C THR A 70 8.80 -12.08 2.01
N ALA A 71 9.54 -13.16 2.24
CA ALA A 71 9.05 -14.53 2.00
C ALA A 71 7.84 -14.90 2.89
N THR A 72 7.67 -14.22 4.03
CA THR A 72 6.59 -14.47 5.01
C THR A 72 5.42 -13.50 4.87
N PHE A 73 5.37 -12.74 3.77
CA PHE A 73 4.34 -11.74 3.55
C PHE A 73 2.92 -12.34 3.61
N LYS A 74 2.02 -11.66 4.34
CA LYS A 74 0.59 -11.97 4.39
C LYS A 74 -0.25 -10.72 4.16
N LYS A 75 -1.35 -10.88 3.42
CA LYS A 75 -2.35 -9.82 3.21
C LYS A 75 -3.25 -9.66 4.45
N ASN A 76 -2.75 -9.03 5.51
CA ASN A 76 -3.43 -9.01 6.80
C ASN A 76 -4.68 -8.11 6.86
N PHE A 77 -4.83 -7.18 5.91
CA PHE A 77 -5.96 -6.25 5.79
C PHE A 77 -6.83 -6.57 4.58
N LEU A 78 -6.23 -6.98 3.46
CA LEU A 78 -6.99 -7.42 2.29
C LEU A 78 -7.56 -8.83 2.49
N LEU A 79 -6.95 -9.65 3.34
CA LEU A 79 -7.38 -11.01 3.67
C LEU A 79 -7.48 -11.87 2.40
N ASP A 80 -8.61 -12.57 2.23
CA ASP A 80 -8.86 -13.50 1.13
C ASP A 80 -9.31 -12.80 -0.17
N ASP A 81 -9.49 -11.46 -0.15
CA ASP A 81 -9.85 -10.71 -1.34
C ASP A 81 -8.73 -10.79 -2.40
N SER A 82 -9.14 -10.83 -3.67
CA SER A 82 -8.21 -10.84 -4.81
C SER A 82 -7.50 -9.49 -4.93
N SER A 83 -6.16 -9.53 -4.86
CA SER A 83 -5.29 -8.36 -5.02
C SER A 83 -5.54 -7.66 -6.36
N LEU A 84 -5.68 -8.43 -7.43
CA LEU A 84 -5.93 -7.89 -8.77
C LEU A 84 -7.30 -7.20 -8.86
N PHE A 85 -8.34 -7.86 -8.34
CA PHE A 85 -9.70 -7.31 -8.39
C PHE A 85 -9.80 -6.03 -7.54
N PHE A 86 -9.17 -6.03 -6.37
CA PHE A 86 -9.13 -4.86 -5.50
C PHE A 86 -8.41 -3.68 -6.18
N LEU A 87 -7.23 -3.90 -6.76
CA LEU A 87 -6.49 -2.84 -7.45
C LEU A 87 -7.27 -2.29 -8.66
N ASN A 88 -7.90 -3.16 -9.46
CA ASN A 88 -8.77 -2.72 -10.55
C ASN A 88 -9.94 -1.86 -10.04
N SER A 89 -10.52 -2.20 -8.89
CA SER A 89 -11.60 -1.40 -8.29
C SER A 89 -11.09 -0.03 -7.82
N VAL A 90 -9.88 0.02 -7.25
CA VAL A 90 -9.23 1.29 -6.91
C VAL A 90 -8.97 2.14 -8.16
N GLU A 91 -8.54 1.54 -9.27
CA GLU A 91 -8.37 2.27 -10.54
C GLU A 91 -9.68 2.87 -11.07
N VAL A 92 -10.81 2.16 -10.94
CA VAL A 92 -12.12 2.67 -11.36
C VAL A 92 -12.54 3.90 -10.53
N VAL A 93 -12.25 3.90 -9.23
CA VAL A 93 -12.69 4.97 -8.31
C VAL A 93 -11.72 6.15 -8.26
N HIS A 94 -10.41 5.88 -8.27
CA HIS A 94 -9.34 6.85 -8.06
C HIS A 94 -8.50 7.14 -9.31
N GLY A 95 -8.77 6.46 -10.42
CA GLY A 95 -7.97 6.55 -11.64
C GLY A 95 -6.66 5.78 -11.55
N ARG A 96 -5.88 5.79 -12.63
CA ARG A 96 -4.55 5.19 -12.66
C ARG A 96 -3.50 6.12 -12.05
N PRO A 97 -2.48 5.58 -11.36
CA PRO A 97 -1.40 6.41 -10.87
C PRO A 97 -0.68 7.04 -12.06
N LYS A 98 -0.51 8.36 -12.04
CA LYS A 98 0.27 9.06 -13.07
C LYS A 98 1.70 8.55 -13.00
N VAL A 99 2.13 7.81 -14.03
CA VAL A 99 3.52 7.40 -14.20
C VAL A 99 4.28 8.63 -14.67
N THR A 100 5.03 9.25 -13.76
CA THR A 100 6.00 10.27 -14.16
C THR A 100 7.20 9.53 -14.75
N VAL A 101 7.23 9.42 -16.08
CA VAL A 101 8.47 9.05 -16.80
C VAL A 101 9.45 10.18 -16.53
N LYS A 102 10.56 9.87 -15.86
CA LYS A 102 11.70 10.78 -15.75
C LYS A 102 12.55 10.66 -17.00
#